data_AF-A0A5K0YDV3-F1
#
_entry.id   AF-A0A5K0YDV3-F1
#
_cell.length_a   1.000
_cell.length_b   1.000
_cell.length_c   1.000
_cell.angle_alpha   90.00
_cell.angle_beta   90.00
_cell.angle_gamma   90.00
#
_symmetry.space_group_name_H-M   'P 1'
#
loop_
_entity.id
_entity.type
_entity.pdbx_description
1 polymer ?
#
loop_
_entity_poly.entity_id
_entity_poly.type
_entity_poly.pdbx_seq_one_letter_code
_entity_poly.pdbx_strand_id
1 'polypeptide(L)'
;IVSREAVFYGLIEGEGKFPLISWLLPYAQRYLYRFHRETYSSLKKSEFHSPSHLRVITVESLFYRRVLKGCENTSKKRFECSCLLQ
;
A
#
# COMPACT_ATOMS: atom_id res chain seq x y z
N ILE A 1 -14.61 13.20 6.65
CA ILE A 1 -13.99 12.50 5.51
C ILE A 1 -13.87 11.02 5.86
N VAL A 2 -14.41 10.12 5.04
CA VAL A 2 -14.29 8.66 5.24
C VAL A 2 -12.93 8.20 4.73
N SER A 3 -12.09 7.64 5.60
CA SER A 3 -10.85 6.96 5.24
C SER A 3 -11.05 5.45 5.19
N ARG A 4 -10.22 4.76 4.41
CA ARG A 4 -10.17 3.30 4.38
C ARG A 4 -8.98 2.83 5.20
N GLU A 5 -9.22 1.86 6.06
CA GLU A 5 -8.16 1.20 6.82
C GLU A 5 -8.07 -0.26 6.37
N ALA A 6 -6.85 -0.73 6.14
CA ALA A 6 -6.57 -2.09 5.74
C ALA A 6 -6.60 -3.02 6.95
N VAL A 7 -7.23 -4.18 6.78
CA VAL A 7 -7.25 -5.26 7.76
C VAL A 7 -6.79 -6.52 7.04
N PHE A 8 -5.69 -7.11 7.47
CA PHE A 8 -5.12 -8.30 6.83
C PHE A 8 -4.93 -9.44 7.83
N TYR A 9 -5.10 -10.67 7.35
CA TYR A 9 -4.95 -11.91 8.12
C TYR A 9 -3.97 -12.85 7.43
N GLY A 10 -3.36 -13.75 8.22
CA GLY A 10 -2.42 -14.75 7.71
C GLY A 10 -1.18 -14.08 7.13
N LEU A 11 -0.43 -13.33 7.97
CA LEU A 11 0.80 -12.69 7.55
C LEU A 11 1.86 -13.76 7.26
N ILE A 12 2.11 -14.00 5.97
CA ILE A 12 3.25 -14.77 5.52
C ILE A 12 4.25 -13.72 5.04
N GLU A 13 5.39 -13.60 5.74
CA GLU A 13 6.48 -12.74 5.26
C GLU A 13 6.80 -13.17 3.83
N GLY A 14 6.56 -12.25 2.89
CA GLY A 14 6.45 -12.54 1.47
C GLY A 14 7.81 -12.76 0.81
N GLU A 15 8.57 -13.73 1.31
CA GLU A 15 9.95 -13.99 0.89
C GLU A 15 10.03 -14.31 -0.61
N GLY A 16 9.01 -14.96 -1.17
CA GLY A 16 8.99 -15.35 -2.59
C GLY A 16 8.65 -14.23 -3.60
N LYS A 17 7.87 -13.22 -3.22
CA LYS A 17 7.43 -12.15 -4.15
C LYS A 17 8.25 -10.87 -4.03
N PHE A 18 8.95 -10.71 -2.91
CA PHE A 18 9.82 -9.56 -2.66
C PHE A 18 10.89 -9.36 -3.74
N PRO A 19 11.60 -10.38 -4.25
CA PRO A 19 12.63 -10.19 -5.27
C PRO A 19 12.08 -9.62 -6.59
N LEU A 20 10.90 -10.08 -7.01
CA LEU A 20 10.23 -9.61 -8.23
C LEU A 20 9.83 -8.13 -8.13
N ILE A 21 9.28 -7.74 -6.98
CA ILE A 21 8.85 -6.35 -6.74
C ILE A 21 10.08 -5.45 -6.60
N SER A 22 11.12 -5.91 -5.91
CA SER A 22 12.40 -5.20 -5.80
C SER A 22 13.02 -4.95 -7.18
N TRP A 23 12.92 -5.92 -8.10
CA TRP A 23 13.38 -5.76 -9.48
C TRP A 23 12.51 -4.81 -10.31
N LEU A 24 11.19 -4.81 -10.12
CA LEU A 24 10.27 -3.95 -10.87
C LEU A 24 10.29 -2.49 -10.40
N LEU A 25 10.56 -2.25 -9.11
CA LEU A 25 10.48 -0.93 -8.47
C LEU A 25 11.31 0.16 -9.19
N PRO A 26 12.58 -0.07 -9.58
CA PRO A 26 13.36 0.90 -10.36
C PRO A 26 12.76 1.24 -11.72
N TYR A 27 12.02 0.31 -12.35
CA TYR A 27 11.36 0.56 -13.63
C TYR A 27 10.11 1.43 -13.43
N ALA A 28 9.30 1.14 -12.41
CA ALA A 28 8.15 1.96 -12.05
C ALA A 28 8.57 3.38 -11.67
N GLN A 29 9.65 3.53 -10.89
CA GLN A 29 10.23 4.83 -10.54
C GLN A 29 10.68 5.61 -11.77
N ARG A 30 11.38 4.96 -12.71
CA ARG A 30 11.79 5.59 -13.98
C ARG A 30 10.60 6.03 -14.83
N TYR A 31 9.56 5.21 -14.91
CA TYR A 31 8.32 5.57 -15.62
C TYR A 31 7.66 6.80 -15.01
N LEU A 32 7.44 6.80 -13.68
CA LEU A 32 6.85 7.92 -12.97
C LEU A 32 7.69 9.19 -13.08
N TYR A 33 9.00 9.08 -13.00
CA TYR A 33 9.89 10.23 -13.20
C TYR A 33 9.74 10.85 -14.58
N ARG A 34 9.59 10.02 -15.62
CA ARG A 34 9.49 10.46 -17.02
C ARG A 34 8.12 11.02 -17.38
N PHE A 35 7.04 10.37 -16.94
CA PHE A 35 5.68 10.68 -17.40
C PHE A 35 4.81 11.40 -16.34
N HIS A 36 5.14 11.27 -15.06
CA HIS A 36 4.34 11.79 -13.94
C HIS A 36 5.22 12.46 -12.88
N ARG A 37 6.01 13.46 -13.31
CA ARG A 37 7.08 14.07 -12.52
C ARG A 37 6.60 14.72 -11.21
N GLU A 38 5.39 15.28 -11.21
CA GLU A 38 4.75 15.83 -10.00
C GLU A 38 4.40 14.74 -8.99
N THR A 39 3.76 13.66 -9.45
CA THR A 39 3.44 12.49 -8.64
C THR A 39 4.72 11.86 -8.08
N TYR A 40 5.74 11.71 -8.92
CA TYR A 40 7.06 11.23 -8.49
C TYR A 40 7.65 12.13 -7.42
N SER A 41 7.60 13.45 -7.58
CA SER A 41 8.14 14.41 -6.61
C SER A 41 7.39 14.41 -5.28
N SER A 42 6.06 14.22 -5.31
CA SER A 42 5.25 14.04 -4.10
C SER A 42 5.59 12.74 -3.36
N LEU A 43 5.69 11.63 -4.10
CA LEU A 43 6.11 10.33 -3.56
C LEU A 43 7.54 10.38 -3.01
N LYS A 44 8.43 11.11 -3.68
CA LYS A 44 9.82 11.35 -3.26
C LYS A 44 9.89 12.13 -1.94
N LYS A 45 8.99 13.09 -1.73
CA LYS A 45 8.92 13.87 -0.48
C LYS A 45 8.26 13.10 0.66
N SER A 46 7.42 12.11 0.34
CA SER A 46 6.86 11.18 1.30
C SER A 46 7.92 10.15 1.74
N GLU A 47 7.85 9.64 2.97
CA GLU A 47 8.85 8.73 3.57
C GLU A 47 9.09 7.41 2.81
N PHE A 48 8.40 7.19 1.69
CA PHE A 48 8.61 6.10 0.73
C PHE A 48 9.97 6.13 0.03
N HIS A 49 10.80 7.15 0.26
CA HIS A 49 12.10 7.28 -0.38
C HIS A 49 13.14 6.24 0.07
N SER A 50 12.96 5.65 1.25
CA SER A 50 13.80 4.56 1.71
C SER A 50 13.20 3.26 1.17
N PRO A 51 13.88 2.52 0.27
CA PRO A 51 13.47 1.17 -0.08
C PRO A 51 13.41 0.25 1.15
N SER A 52 14.07 0.63 2.25
CA SER A 52 13.98 0.01 3.58
C SER A 52 12.60 0.16 4.24
N HIS A 53 11.78 1.13 3.83
CA HIS A 53 10.42 1.35 4.37
C HIS A 53 9.32 0.69 3.54
N LEU A 54 9.63 0.22 2.32
CA LEU A 54 8.67 -0.49 1.48
C LEU A 54 8.62 -1.97 1.89
N ARG A 55 7.69 -2.30 2.79
CA ARG A 55 7.46 -3.68 3.22
C ARG A 55 6.45 -4.35 2.29
N VAL A 56 6.88 -5.39 1.59
CA VAL A 56 5.99 -6.28 0.86
C VAL A 56 5.57 -7.39 1.81
N ILE A 57 4.26 -7.53 2.02
CA ILE A 57 3.69 -8.61 2.82
C ILE A 57 2.76 -9.44 1.95
N THR A 58 2.81 -10.76 2.11
CA THR A 58 1.81 -11.65 1.52
C THR A 58 0.80 -11.99 2.61
N VAL A 59 -0.47 -11.87 2.29
CA VAL A 59 -1.57 -12.08 3.24
C VAL A 59 -2.55 -13.06 2.62
N GLU A 60 -3.12 -13.95 3.43
CA GLU A 60 -4.11 -14.92 2.97
C GLU A 60 -5.45 -14.24 2.65
N SER A 61 -5.79 -13.20 3.41
CA SER A 61 -7.02 -12.44 3.19
C SER A 61 -6.81 -10.97 3.51
N LEU A 62 -7.25 -10.11 2.59
CA LEU A 62 -7.21 -8.66 2.71
C LEU A 62 -8.63 -8.12 2.74
N PHE A 63 -8.89 -7.29 3.73
CA PHE A 63 -10.14 -6.58 3.91
C PHE A 63 -9.87 -5.09 4.06
N TYR A 64 -10.88 -4.27 3.80
CA TYR A 64 -10.90 -2.89 4.25
C TYR A 64 -12.11 -2.62 5.15
N ARG A 65 -11.92 -1.70 6.10
CA ARG A 65 -13.01 -1.09 6.86
C ARG A 65 -13.02 0.41 6.62
N ARG A 66 -14.22 1.00 6.65
CA ARG A 66 -14.40 2.45 6.54
C ARG A 66 -14.29 3.06 7.93
N VAL A 67 -13.48 4.09 8.05
CA VAL A 67 -13.23 4.83 9.28
C VAL A 67 -13.56 6.29 9.04
N LEU A 68 -14.27 6.92 9.98
CA LEU A 68 -14.48 8.36 9.95
C LEU A 68 -13.31 9.02 10.68
N LYS A 69 -12.51 9.84 9.97
CA LYS A 69 -11.43 10.59 10.60
C LYS A 69 -11.99 11.46 11.73
N GLY A 70 -11.48 11.27 12.95
CA GLY A 70 -11.89 12.02 14.16
C GLY A 70 -12.92 11.32 15.06
N CYS A 71 -13.34 10.09 14.73
CA CYS A 71 -14.22 9.30 15.57
C CYS A 71 -13.56 7.95 15.90
N GLU A 72 -13.44 7.60 17.18
CA GLU A 72 -12.91 6.30 17.62
C GLU A 72 -13.81 5.12 17.21
N ASN A 73 -15.07 5.41 16.85
CA ASN A 73 -16.03 4.42 16.40
C ASN A 73 -15.74 4.02 14.95
N THR A 74 -14.98 2.94 14.79
CA THR A 74 -14.75 2.29 13.50
C THR A 74 -15.96 1.44 13.09
N SER A 75 -16.23 1.36 11.78
CA SER A 75 -17.27 0.46 11.25
C SER A 75 -16.94 -1.00 11.57
N LYS A 76 -17.90 -1.74 12.14
CA LYS A 76 -17.80 -3.20 12.33
C LYS A 76 -17.86 -3.96 10.99
N LYS A 77 -18.48 -3.38 9.96
CA LYS A 77 -18.52 -3.99 8.62
C LYS A 77 -17.14 -3.93 7.96
N ARG A 78 -16.73 -5.09 7.45
CA ARG A 78 -15.50 -5.32 6.68
C ARG A 78 -15.88 -5.75 5.27
N PHE A 79 -15.06 -5.39 4.30
CA PHE A 79 -15.26 -5.74 2.91
C PHE A 79 -13.99 -6.40 2.40
N GLU A 80 -14.12 -7.59 1.82
CA GLU A 80 -12.99 -8.29 1.21
C GLU A 80 -12.53 -7.51 -0.03
N CYS A 81 -11.22 -7.41 -0.21
CA CYS A 81 -10.65 -6.79 -1.40
C CYS A 81 -9.30 -7.39 -1.76
N SER A 82 -8.98 -7.37 -3.06
CA SER A 82 -7.65 -7.70 -3.57
C SER A 82 -6.73 -6.49 -3.63
N CYS A 83 -7.29 -5.26 -3.58
CA CYS A 83 -6.54 -4.02 -3.64
C CYS A 83 -7.20 -2.92 -2.78
N LEU A 84 -6.39 -2.12 -2.08
CA LEU A 84 -6.88 -1.01 -1.25
C LEU A 84 -7.22 0.25 -2.07
N LEU A 85 -6.71 0.34 -3.31
CA LEU A 85 -6.90 1.46 -4.23
C LEU A 85 -8.17 1.35 -5.08
N GLN A 86 -8.93 0.26 -4.95
CA GLN A 86 -10.10 -0.07 -5.78
C GLN A 86 -11.35 0.76 -5.43
#